data_AF-A0A2K1EMV2-F1
#
_entry.id   AF-A0A2K1EMV2-F1
#
_cell.length_a   1.000
_cell.length_b   1.000
_cell.length_c   1.000
_cell.angle_alpha   90.00
_cell.angle_beta   90.00
_cell.angle_gamma   90.00
#
_symmetry.space_group_name_H-M   'P 1'
#
loop_
_entity.id
_entity.type
_entity.pdbx_description
1 polymer ?
#
loop_
_entity_poly.entity_id
_entity_poly.type
_entity_poly.pdbx_seq_one_letter_code
_entity_poly.pdbx_strand_id
1 'polypeptide(L)'
;MFFIHIIGSLAMGFYLLLPFVVGKIDKLAPSVQEGTISAVQLLNRLAQFALILVLVSGIYMIFVWNSYSVAWIVVVLLLFLAISGIAGAMGKPLRLSLEAVRNQQPITQYAGKMRMFSTLLAVFMILITFLMVYSHII
;
A
#
# COMPACT_ATOMS: atom_id res chain seq x y z
N MET A 1 -14.58 1.15 17.44
CA MET A 1 -13.42 1.45 16.54
C MET A 1 -12.91 0.23 15.77
N PHE A 2 -13.09 -1.00 16.26
CA PHE A 2 -12.70 -2.23 15.53
C PHE A 2 -13.24 -2.34 14.11
N PHE A 3 -14.53 -2.09 13.93
CA PHE A 3 -15.16 -2.14 12.61
C PHE A 3 -14.50 -1.17 11.61
N ILE A 4 -14.23 0.06 12.02
CA ILE A 4 -13.57 1.07 11.17
C ILE A 4 -12.15 0.63 10.82
N HIS A 5 -11.42 0.06 11.78
CA HIS A 5 -10.08 -0.46 11.54
C HIS A 5 -10.10 -1.59 10.49
N ILE A 6 -11.02 -2.54 10.61
CA ILE A 6 -11.18 -3.64 9.65
C ILE A 6 -11.52 -3.11 8.26
N ILE A 7 -12.47 -2.19 8.15
CA ILE A 7 -12.85 -1.59 6.86
C ILE A 7 -11.67 -0.85 6.22
N GLY A 8 -10.91 -0.10 7.01
CA GLY A 8 -9.69 0.56 6.54
C GLY A 8 -8.64 -0.46 6.07
N SER A 9 -8.43 -1.54 6.81
CA SER A 9 -7.50 -2.61 6.42
C SER A 9 -7.92 -3.33 5.14
N LEU A 10 -9.22 -3.59 4.96
CA LEU A 10 -9.76 -4.17 3.72
C LEU A 10 -9.53 -3.25 2.52
N ALA A 11 -9.72 -1.94 2.68
CA ALA A 11 -9.47 -0.97 1.61
C ALA A 11 -7.99 -0.94 1.17
N MET A 12 -7.05 -1.32 2.05
CA MET A 12 -5.63 -1.48 1.73
C MET A 12 -5.27 -2.86 1.14
N GLY A 13 -6.21 -3.82 1.15
CA GLY A 13 -5.97 -5.19 0.71
C GLY A 13 -5.50 -5.32 -0.74
N PHE A 14 -5.80 -4.34 -1.61
CA PHE A 14 -5.32 -4.36 -2.99
C PHE A 14 -3.79 -4.32 -3.10
N TYR A 15 -3.06 -3.81 -2.09
CA TYR A 15 -1.60 -3.83 -2.09
C TYR A 15 -1.03 -5.24 -2.20
N LEU A 16 -1.76 -6.26 -1.73
CA LEU A 16 -1.37 -7.67 -1.87
C LEU A 16 -1.40 -8.14 -3.34
N LEU A 17 -2.30 -7.57 -4.15
CA LEU A 17 -2.47 -7.94 -5.56
C LEU A 17 -1.60 -7.07 -6.49
N LEU A 18 -1.18 -5.91 -6.01
CA LEU A 18 -0.45 -4.90 -6.78
C LEU A 18 0.81 -5.42 -7.49
N PRO A 19 1.68 -6.27 -6.90
CA PRO A 19 2.87 -6.76 -7.62
C PRO A 19 2.52 -7.59 -8.86
N PHE A 20 1.41 -8.34 -8.82
CA PHE A 20 0.95 -9.15 -9.96
C PHE A 20 0.37 -8.28 -11.08
N VAL A 21 -0.34 -7.21 -10.71
CA VAL A 21 -0.87 -6.23 -11.66
C VAL A 21 0.29 -5.48 -12.32
N VAL A 22 1.12 -4.81 -11.52
CA VAL A 22 2.24 -3.99 -11.99
C VAL A 22 3.29 -4.82 -12.75
N GLY A 23 3.51 -6.07 -12.34
CA GLY A 23 4.43 -6.99 -13.02
C GLY A 23 4.09 -7.23 -14.49
N LYS A 24 2.81 -7.07 -14.87
CA LYS A 24 2.31 -7.35 -16.22
C LYS A 24 2.11 -6.10 -17.09
N ILE A 25 2.09 -4.89 -16.52
CA ILE A 25 1.72 -3.66 -17.24
C ILE A 25 2.53 -3.47 -18.52
N ASP A 26 3.86 -3.61 -18.48
CA ASP A 26 4.74 -3.41 -19.67
C ASP A 26 4.41 -4.34 -20.85
N LYS A 27 3.71 -5.45 -20.62
CA LYS A 27 3.34 -6.44 -21.65
C LYS A 27 1.97 -6.16 -22.27
N LEU A 28 1.23 -5.18 -21.76
CA LEU A 28 -0.12 -4.85 -22.22
C LEU A 28 -0.07 -3.87 -23.40
N ALA A 29 -1.13 -3.86 -24.20
CA ALA A 29 -1.31 -2.83 -25.23
C ALA A 29 -1.43 -1.43 -24.60
N PRO A 30 -1.01 -0.34 -25.28
CA PRO A 30 -0.95 1.00 -24.69
C PRO A 30 -2.27 1.50 -24.06
N SER A 31 -3.42 1.25 -24.71
CA SER A 31 -4.73 1.62 -24.17
C SER A 31 -5.06 0.90 -22.85
N VAL A 32 -4.66 -0.37 -22.73
CA VAL A 32 -4.84 -1.17 -21.52
C VAL A 32 -3.84 -0.75 -20.43
N GLN A 33 -2.62 -0.33 -20.81
CA GLN A 33 -1.65 0.24 -19.88
C GLN A 33 -2.20 1.51 -19.23
N GLU A 34 -2.75 2.44 -20.01
CA GLU A 34 -3.30 3.70 -19.50
C GLU A 34 -4.41 3.44 -18.47
N GLY A 35 -5.37 2.58 -18.82
CA GLY A 35 -6.47 2.21 -17.93
C GLY A 35 -5.98 1.54 -16.64
N THR A 36 -5.02 0.62 -16.76
CA THR A 36 -4.46 -0.11 -15.61
C THR A 36 -3.70 0.83 -14.67
N ILE A 37 -2.83 1.69 -15.20
CA ILE A 37 -2.07 2.66 -14.40
C ILE A 37 -3.01 3.65 -13.72
N SER A 38 -4.05 4.12 -14.42
CA SER A 38 -5.08 5.02 -13.87
C SER A 38 -5.83 4.37 -12.71
N ALA A 39 -6.26 3.11 -12.88
CA ALA A 39 -6.93 2.36 -11.82
C ALA A 39 -6.02 2.16 -10.59
N VAL A 40 -4.76 1.81 -10.80
CA VAL A 40 -3.77 1.69 -9.71
C VAL A 40 -3.56 3.03 -9.01
N GLN A 41 -3.49 4.14 -9.74
CA GLN A 41 -3.34 5.47 -9.15
C GLN A 41 -4.54 5.85 -8.29
N LEU A 42 -5.76 5.54 -8.73
CA LEU A 42 -6.98 5.75 -7.95
C LEU A 42 -6.97 4.90 -6.67
N LEU A 43 -6.71 3.59 -6.80
CA LEU A 43 -6.66 2.67 -5.67
C LEU A 43 -5.58 3.08 -4.65
N ASN A 44 -4.41 3.51 -5.11
CA ASN A 44 -3.35 4.01 -4.23
C ASN A 44 -3.79 5.24 -3.44
N ARG A 45 -4.56 6.15 -4.07
CA ARG A 45 -5.12 7.31 -3.37
C ARG A 45 -6.17 6.89 -2.33
N LEU A 46 -7.04 5.94 -2.66
CA LEU A 46 -8.01 5.39 -1.72
C LEU A 46 -7.34 4.71 -0.53
N ALA A 47 -6.27 3.93 -0.75
CA ALA A 47 -5.45 3.37 0.33
C ALA A 47 -4.85 4.43 1.23
N GLN A 48 -4.40 5.58 0.69
CA GLN A 48 -3.85 6.65 1.51
C GLN A 48 -4.89 7.24 2.47
N PHE A 49 -6.14 7.37 2.03
CA PHE A 49 -7.23 7.75 2.95
C PHE A 49 -7.52 6.64 3.97
N ALA A 50 -7.51 5.37 3.54
CA ALA A 50 -7.68 4.23 4.43
C ALA A 50 -6.57 4.13 5.48
N LEU A 51 -5.31 4.45 5.13
CA LEU A 51 -4.17 4.53 6.04
C LEU A 51 -4.44 5.49 7.19
N ILE A 52 -5.02 6.66 6.92
CA ILE A 52 -5.39 7.62 7.97
C ILE A 52 -6.43 7.00 8.92
N LEU A 53 -7.45 6.33 8.38
CA LEU A 53 -8.48 5.67 9.17
C LEU A 53 -7.91 4.55 10.06
N VAL A 54 -7.04 3.70 9.52
CA VAL A 54 -6.43 2.62 10.30
C VAL A 54 -5.42 3.13 11.33
N LEU A 55 -4.74 4.26 11.06
CA LEU A 55 -3.83 4.87 12.03
C LEU A 55 -4.61 5.39 13.24
N VAL A 56 -5.65 6.19 13.01
CA VAL A 56 -6.45 6.79 14.09
C VAL A 56 -7.13 5.70 14.91
N SER A 57 -7.74 4.71 14.24
CA SER A 57 -8.36 3.59 14.94
C SER A 57 -7.33 2.69 15.65
N GLY A 58 -6.15 2.47 15.06
CA GLY A 58 -5.03 1.73 15.66
C GLY A 58 -4.51 2.37 16.94
N ILE A 59 -4.25 3.68 16.89
CA ILE A 59 -3.83 4.46 18.05
C ILE A 59 -4.89 4.37 19.16
N TYR A 60 -6.17 4.52 18.83
CA TYR A 60 -7.25 4.38 19.80
C TYR A 60 -7.25 3.00 20.46
N MET A 61 -7.06 1.92 19.70
CA MET A 61 -7.04 0.55 20.25
C MET A 61 -5.86 0.33 21.20
N ILE A 62 -4.69 0.91 20.90
CA ILE A 62 -3.52 0.86 21.81
C ILE A 62 -3.86 1.46 23.17
N PHE A 63 -4.47 2.65 23.20
CA PHE A 63 -4.82 3.32 24.45
C PHE A 63 -5.93 2.62 25.23
N VAL A 64 -6.90 2.02 24.55
CA VAL A 64 -8.06 1.40 25.21
C VAL A 64 -7.76 0.00 25.71
N TRP A 65 -6.88 -0.76 25.05
CA TRP A 65 -6.71 -2.18 25.35
C TRP A 65 -5.56 -2.51 26.31
N ASN A 66 -4.65 -1.57 26.57
CA ASN A 66 -3.57 -1.63 27.57
C ASN A 66 -2.82 -2.98 27.71
N SER A 67 -2.85 -3.81 26.67
CA SER A 67 -2.37 -5.21 26.66
C SER A 67 -1.23 -5.42 25.67
N TYR A 68 -0.87 -4.37 24.93
CA TYR A 68 0.20 -4.40 23.94
C TYR A 68 1.55 -4.05 24.57
N SER A 69 2.58 -4.82 24.25
CA SER A 69 3.95 -4.51 24.67
C SER A 69 4.44 -3.24 23.96
N VAL A 70 5.28 -2.44 24.64
CA VAL A 70 5.90 -1.25 24.04
C VAL A 70 6.72 -1.63 22.80
N ALA A 71 7.41 -2.78 22.85
CA ALA A 71 8.19 -3.31 21.74
C ALA A 71 7.31 -3.58 20.51
N TRP A 72 6.15 -4.24 20.68
CA TRP A 72 5.21 -4.48 19.59
C TRP A 72 4.67 -3.19 18.98
N ILE A 73 4.30 -2.21 19.84
CA ILE A 73 3.78 -0.91 19.39
C ILE A 73 4.81 -0.22 18.48
N VAL A 74 6.07 -0.17 18.89
CA VAL A 74 7.15 0.46 18.11
C VAL A 74 7.33 -0.23 16.75
N VAL A 75 7.37 -1.58 16.72
CA VAL A 75 7.54 -2.34 15.46
C VAL A 75 6.38 -2.10 14.49
N VAL A 76 5.14 -2.14 14.98
CA VAL A 76 3.95 -1.90 14.15
C VAL A 76 3.90 -0.47 13.64
N LEU A 77 4.25 0.53 14.46
CA LEU A 77 4.32 1.92 14.01
C LEU A 77 5.40 2.13 12.94
N LEU A 78 6.57 1.50 13.07
CA LEU A 78 7.62 1.58 12.05
C LEU A 78 7.17 0.94 10.73
N LEU A 79 6.54 -0.23 10.77
CA LEU A 79 5.96 -0.86 9.58
C LEU A 79 4.88 0.02 8.94
N PHE A 80 4.01 0.60 9.76
CA PHE A 80 2.96 1.50 9.30
C PHE A 80 3.54 2.74 8.58
N LEU A 81 4.57 3.36 9.15
CA LEU A 81 5.27 4.49 8.54
C LEU A 81 5.96 4.09 7.24
N ALA A 82 6.55 2.89 7.20
CA ALA A 82 7.19 2.38 6.00
C ALA A 82 6.15 2.15 4.86
N ILE A 83 5.00 1.56 5.17
CA ILE A 83 3.88 1.41 4.21
C ILE A 83 3.42 2.79 3.72
N SER A 84 3.18 3.72 4.64
CA SER A 84 2.71 5.07 4.32
C SER A 84 3.71 5.82 3.42
N GLY A 85 5.00 5.75 3.74
CA GLY A 85 6.07 6.37 2.97
C GLY A 85 6.20 5.78 1.56
N ILE A 86 6.16 4.45 1.43
CA ILE A 86 6.26 3.77 0.13
C ILE A 86 5.00 4.01 -0.71
N ALA A 87 3.81 3.93 -0.12
CA ALA A 87 2.54 4.23 -0.78
C ALA A 87 2.50 5.69 -1.29
N GLY A 88 3.02 6.63 -0.50
CA GLY A 88 3.23 8.02 -0.89
C GLY A 88 4.19 8.16 -2.07
N ALA A 89 5.38 7.57 -1.95
CA ALA A 89 6.43 7.62 -2.96
C ALA A 89 6.01 6.98 -4.29
N MET A 90 5.17 5.94 -4.27
CA MET A 90 4.64 5.26 -5.45
C MET A 90 3.74 6.16 -6.33
N GLY A 91 3.16 7.22 -5.78
CA GLY A 91 2.35 8.17 -6.55
C GLY A 91 3.12 8.83 -7.72
N LYS A 92 4.41 9.12 -7.53
CA LYS A 92 5.26 9.74 -8.56
C LYS A 92 5.50 8.84 -9.79
N PRO A 93 6.04 7.62 -9.67
CA PRO A 93 6.24 6.75 -10.83
C PRO A 93 4.93 6.37 -11.51
N LEU A 94 3.80 6.26 -10.78
CA LEU A 94 2.49 6.05 -11.39
C LEU A 94 2.08 7.22 -12.30
N ARG A 95 2.21 8.45 -11.81
CA ARG A 95 1.91 9.66 -12.60
C ARG A 95 2.78 9.75 -13.85
N LEU A 96 4.10 9.59 -13.69
CA LEU A 96 5.05 9.68 -14.79
C LEU A 96 4.85 8.55 -15.83
N SER A 97 4.46 7.35 -15.40
CA SER A 97 4.13 6.26 -16.32
C SER A 97 2.86 6.57 -17.11
N LEU A 98 1.85 7.16 -16.47
CA LEU A 98 0.62 7.56 -17.16
C LEU A 98 0.89 8.64 -18.23
N GLU A 99 1.71 9.63 -17.89
CA GLU A 99 2.17 10.66 -18.84
C GLU A 99 2.96 10.05 -20.01
N ALA A 100 3.85 9.10 -19.73
CA ALA A 100 4.62 8.40 -20.76
C ALA A 100 3.70 7.63 -21.74
N VAL A 101 2.73 6.87 -21.23
CA VAL A 101 1.77 6.13 -22.09
C VAL A 101 0.97 7.08 -22.98
N ARG A 102 0.48 8.19 -22.42
CA ARG A 102 -0.27 9.22 -23.18
C ARG A 102 0.56 9.87 -24.29
N ASN A 103 1.85 10.02 -24.06
CA ASN A 103 2.80 10.55 -25.04
C ASN A 103 3.40 9.47 -25.96
N GLN A 104 2.85 8.25 -25.95
CA GLN A 104 3.33 7.11 -26.74
C GLN A 104 4.80 6.76 -26.47
N GLN A 105 5.27 7.03 -25.24
CA GLN A 105 6.62 6.74 -24.78
C GLN A 105 6.66 5.42 -23.98
N PRO A 106 7.78 4.69 -24.00
CA PRO A 106 7.93 3.48 -23.20
C PRO A 106 7.97 3.80 -21.70
N ILE A 107 7.31 2.97 -20.90
CA ILE A 107 7.26 3.08 -19.42
C ILE A 107 8.41 2.35 -18.71
N THR A 108 9.34 1.74 -19.45
CA THR A 108 10.43 0.90 -18.93
C THR A 108 11.26 1.60 -17.85
N GLN A 109 11.45 2.92 -17.97
CA GLN A 109 12.15 3.75 -16.99
C GLN A 109 11.45 3.85 -15.62
N TYR A 110 10.14 3.61 -15.54
CA TYR A 110 9.33 3.72 -14.32
C TYR A 110 8.85 2.36 -13.79
N ALA A 111 8.70 1.38 -14.69
CA ALA A 111 8.20 0.04 -14.38
C ALA A 111 8.99 -0.66 -13.27
N GLY A 112 10.33 -0.55 -13.29
CA GLY A 112 11.19 -1.12 -12.25
C GLY A 112 10.87 -0.58 -10.86
N LYS A 113 10.69 0.74 -10.73
CA LYS A 113 10.32 1.38 -9.45
C LYS A 113 8.91 0.99 -9.01
N MET A 114 7.95 0.93 -9.95
CA MET A 114 6.60 0.49 -9.64
C MET A 114 6.58 -0.95 -9.10
N ARG A 115 7.34 -1.86 -9.72
CA ARG A 115 7.46 -3.26 -9.27
C ARG A 115 8.10 -3.39 -7.90
N MET A 116 9.16 -2.61 -7.64
CA MET A 116 9.82 -2.60 -6.33
C MET A 116 8.85 -2.12 -5.24
N PHE A 117 8.18 -0.98 -5.45
CA PHE A 117 7.24 -0.45 -4.47
C PHE A 117 6.03 -1.36 -4.26
N SER A 118 5.46 -1.93 -5.32
CA SER A 118 4.34 -2.85 -5.18
C SER A 118 4.70 -4.12 -4.41
N THR A 119 5.91 -4.65 -4.63
CA THR A 119 6.40 -5.82 -3.90
C THR A 119 6.63 -5.50 -2.43
N LEU A 120 7.28 -4.37 -2.12
CA LEU A 120 7.51 -3.94 -0.74
C LEU A 120 6.20 -3.70 0.01
N LEU A 121 5.23 -3.03 -0.62
CA LEU A 121 3.92 -2.80 -0.04
C LEU A 121 3.19 -4.12 0.26
N ALA A 122 3.23 -5.09 -0.67
CA ALA A 122 2.65 -6.40 -0.43
C ALA A 122 3.30 -7.13 0.76
N VAL A 123 4.64 -7.13 0.82
CA VAL A 123 5.39 -7.77 1.93
C VAL A 123 5.07 -7.10 3.26
N PHE A 124 5.12 -5.76 3.33
CA PHE A 124 4.83 -5.04 4.57
C PHE A 124 3.37 -5.20 5.00
N MET A 125 2.43 -5.27 4.06
CA MET A 125 1.02 -5.57 4.36
C MET A 125 0.84 -6.97 4.97
N ILE A 126 1.58 -7.97 4.49
CA ILE A 126 1.57 -9.30 5.10
C ILE A 126 2.14 -9.24 6.52
N LEU A 127 3.30 -8.60 6.70
CA LEU A 127 3.97 -8.49 8.00
C LEU A 127 3.11 -7.77 9.05
N ILE A 128 2.55 -6.60 8.70
CA ILE A 128 1.74 -5.83 9.64
C ILE A 128 0.45 -6.58 9.98
N THR A 129 -0.20 -7.25 9.01
CA THR A 129 -1.39 -8.07 9.26
C THR A 129 -1.07 -9.24 10.18
N PHE A 130 0.07 -9.92 9.96
CA PHE A 130 0.53 -10.99 10.83
C PHE A 130 0.74 -10.51 12.26
N LEU A 131 1.43 -9.37 12.47
CA LEU A 131 1.67 -8.82 13.79
C LEU A 131 0.39 -8.31 14.49
N MET A 132 -0.60 -7.86 13.73
CA MET A 132 -1.92 -7.49 14.27
C MET A 132 -2.69 -8.71 14.80
N VAL A 133 -2.54 -9.89 14.18
CA VAL A 133 -3.15 -11.13 14.64
C VAL A 133 -2.37 -11.76 15.80
N TYR A 134 -1.04 -11.76 15.71
CA TYR A 134 -0.15 -12.38 16.68
C TYR A 134 0.56 -11.33 17.54
N SER A 135 -0.20 -10.48 18.23
CA SER A 135 0.34 -9.33 18.96
C SER A 135 1.16 -9.67 20.21
N HIS A 136 1.21 -10.94 20.61
CA HIS A 136 1.94 -11.41 21.79
C HIS A 136 3.31 -12.03 21.46
N ILE A 137 3.71 -12.07 20.18
CA ILE A 137 4.97 -12.70 19.75
C ILE A 137 6.20 -11.80 20.00
N ILE A 138 5.98 -10.51 20.30
CA ILE A 138 6.99 -9.48 20.61
C ILE A 138 6.65 -8.87 21.97
#